data_AF-A0A9X3AZA8-F1
#
_entry.id   AF-A0A9X3AZA8-F1
#
_cell.length_a   1.000
_cell.length_b   1.000
_cell.length_c   1.000
_cell.angle_alpha   90.00
_cell.angle_beta   90.00
_cell.angle_gamma   90.00
#
_symmetry.space_group_name_H-M   'P 1'
#
loop_
_entity.id
_entity.type
_entity.pdbx_description
1 polymer ?
#
loop_
_entity_poly.entity_id
_entity_poly.type
_entity_poly.pdbx_seq_one_letter_code
_entity_poly.pdbx_strand_id
1 'polypeptide(L)'
;MDRSGETYSYFSQTGVSFDEIVLEGASGGVDSLIRYLQSRRQMFLRDSSQISLRNEDPAHYVRAIEVFDDALSLLERIKQMDVQAELERAASQMEEMAENGTLPEAPGSRAQPHV
;
A
#
# COMPACT_ATOMS: atom_id res chain seq x y z
N MET A 1 10.34 -37.98 7.87
CA MET A 1 10.02 -36.66 8.44
C MET A 1 11.35 -35.98 8.69
N ASP A 2 11.79 -35.11 7.79
CA ASP A 2 12.93 -34.22 8.04
C ASP A 2 12.44 -32.77 7.87
N ARG A 3 12.52 -32.02 8.95
CA ARG A 3 12.05 -30.63 9.05
C ARG A 3 13.17 -29.69 8.59
N SER A 4 12.87 -28.93 7.54
CA SER A 4 13.20 -27.50 7.38
C SER A 4 14.59 -27.04 7.87
N GLY A 5 15.54 -27.00 6.95
CA GLY A 5 16.72 -26.13 7.02
C GLY A 5 16.53 -24.94 6.08
N GLU A 6 15.50 -24.12 6.30
CA GLU A 6 15.42 -22.82 5.64
C GLU A 6 16.49 -21.92 6.26
N THR A 7 17.63 -21.83 5.58
CA THR A 7 18.65 -20.83 5.86
C THR A 7 18.03 -19.45 5.71
N TYR A 8 17.67 -18.83 6.84
CA TYR A 8 17.33 -17.42 6.90
C TYR A 8 18.58 -16.61 6.54
N SER A 9 18.65 -16.19 5.29
CA SER A 9 19.62 -15.22 4.79
C SER A 9 19.35 -13.88 5.47
N TYR A 10 20.19 -13.51 6.43
CA TYR A 10 20.15 -12.17 7.01
C TYR A 10 20.58 -11.15 5.95
N PHE A 11 19.69 -10.21 5.64
CA PHE A 11 19.88 -9.11 4.67
C PHE A 11 21.17 -8.29 4.89
N SER A 12 21.77 -8.36 6.08
CA SER A 12 23.00 -7.64 6.43
C SER A 12 24.28 -8.18 5.79
N GLN A 13 24.25 -9.33 5.11
CA GLN A 13 25.47 -10.02 4.63
C GLN A 13 25.72 -9.90 3.12
N THR A 14 24.77 -9.41 2.32
CA THR A 14 24.84 -9.48 0.85
C THR A 14 25.11 -8.15 0.15
N GLY A 15 25.41 -7.07 0.87
CA GLY A 15 25.67 -5.76 0.24
C GLY A 15 24.43 -5.15 -0.44
N VAL A 16 23.24 -5.66 -0.11
CA VAL A 16 21.95 -5.17 -0.57
C VAL A 16 21.73 -3.79 0.04
N SER A 17 21.47 -2.79 -0.79
CA SER A 17 21.25 -1.43 -0.29
C SER A 17 19.97 -1.38 0.54
N PHE A 18 19.86 -0.47 1.51
CA PHE A 18 18.61 -0.30 2.27
C PHE A 18 17.42 -0.05 1.33
N ASP A 19 17.63 0.69 0.24
CA ASP A 19 16.64 0.96 -0.78
C ASP A 19 16.19 -0.34 -1.47
N GLU A 20 17.12 -1.25 -1.74
CA GLU A 20 16.89 -2.56 -2.31
C GLU A 20 16.24 -3.52 -1.31
N ILE A 21 16.54 -3.42 -0.01
CA ILE A 21 15.82 -4.15 1.06
C ILE A 21 14.36 -3.67 1.17
N VAL A 22 14.12 -2.36 1.04
CA VAL A 22 12.76 -1.81 1.12
C VAL A 22 11.96 -2.13 -0.15
N LEU A 23 12.60 -2.14 -1.32
CA LEU A 23 11.99 -2.48 -2.61
C LEU A 23 11.80 -3.99 -2.81
N GLU A 24 12.78 -4.84 -2.51
CA GLU A 24 12.65 -6.30 -2.56
C GLU A 24 11.82 -6.83 -1.37
N GLY A 25 11.94 -6.20 -0.21
CA GLY A 25 11.09 -6.44 0.95
C GLY A 25 9.65 -5.96 0.77
N ALA A 26 9.33 -5.23 -0.32
CA ALA A 26 7.99 -4.79 -0.69
C ALA A 26 7.04 -5.93 -1.13
N SER A 27 7.19 -7.10 -0.52
CA SER A 27 6.08 -8.00 -0.21
C SER A 27 4.84 -7.31 0.42
N GLY A 28 4.94 -6.04 0.86
CA GLY A 28 3.86 -5.21 1.43
C GLY A 28 3.07 -4.30 0.48
N GLY A 29 3.35 -4.30 -0.83
CA GLY A 29 2.54 -3.57 -1.83
C GLY A 29 2.68 -2.03 -1.81
N VAL A 30 1.70 -1.33 -2.39
CA VAL A 30 1.72 0.14 -2.61
C VAL A 30 1.93 0.92 -1.30
N ASP A 31 1.38 0.46 -0.18
CA ASP A 31 1.53 1.14 1.12
C ASP A 31 2.98 1.16 1.63
N SER A 32 3.77 0.13 1.34
CA SER A 32 5.21 0.11 1.68
C SER A 32 6.00 1.11 0.85
N LEU A 33 5.68 1.24 -0.44
CA LEU A 33 6.30 2.22 -1.32
C LEU A 33 5.96 3.66 -0.89
N ILE A 34 4.71 3.91 -0.49
CA ILE A 34 4.29 5.20 0.07
C ILE A 34 5.13 5.54 1.31
N ARG A 35 5.26 4.60 2.25
CA ARG A 35 6.05 4.82 3.48
C ARG A 35 7.53 5.09 3.18
N TYR A 36 8.10 4.39 2.21
CA TYR A 36 9.47 4.61 1.77
C TYR A 36 9.67 6.03 1.21
N LEU A 37 8.82 6.44 0.26
CA LEU A 37 8.89 7.76 -0.36
C LEU A 37 8.67 8.88 0.67
N GLN A 38 7.73 8.70 1.60
CA GLN A 38 7.52 9.63 2.72
C GLN A 38 8.76 9.75 3.62
N SER A 39 9.39 8.63 3.96
CA SER A 39 10.62 8.63 4.76
C SER A 39 11.75 9.37 4.04
N ARG A 40 11.92 9.11 2.74
CA ARG A 40 12.97 9.75 1.94
C ARG A 40 12.73 11.26 1.82
N ARG A 41 11.49 11.68 1.57
CA ARG A 41 11.10 13.10 1.55
C ARG A 41 11.47 13.81 2.85
N GLN A 42 11.20 13.20 4.01
CA GLN A 42 11.54 13.78 5.31
C GLN A 42 13.05 13.95 5.50
N MET A 43 13.87 13.01 5.01
CA MET A 43 15.32 13.16 5.03
C MET A 43 15.76 14.37 4.20
N PHE A 44 15.27 14.50 2.97
CA PHE A 44 15.63 15.63 2.11
C PHE A 44 15.17 16.99 2.68
N LEU A 45 14.01 17.05 3.34
CA LEU A 45 13.55 18.24 4.05
C LEU A 45 14.45 18.61 5.24
N ARG A 46 14.92 17.62 5.98
CA ARG A 46 15.86 17.84 7.07
C ARG A 46 17.19 18.35 6.51
N ASP A 47 17.71 17.73 5.46
CA ASP A 47 18.99 18.09 4.87
C ASP A 47 18.95 19.50 4.24
N SER A 48 17.85 19.86 3.57
CA SER A 48 17.67 21.21 3.03
C SER A 48 17.68 22.28 4.12
N SER A 49 17.06 21.99 5.28
CA SER A 49 17.06 22.89 6.44
C SER A 49 18.47 23.12 7.01
N GLN A 50 19.35 22.11 6.94
CA GLN A 50 20.73 22.20 7.40
C GLN A 50 21.64 22.93 6.41
N ILE A 51 21.34 22.85 5.11
CA ILE A 51 22.11 23.49 4.04
C ILE A 51 21.85 24.99 3.99
N SER A 52 20.64 25.43 4.31
CA SER A 52 20.37 26.86 4.55
C SER A 52 21.22 27.43 5.70
N LEU A 53 21.64 26.61 6.67
CA LEU A 53 22.57 27.03 7.73
C LEU A 53 24.04 27.08 7.26
N ARG A 54 24.37 26.40 6.16
CA ARG A 54 25.73 26.33 5.57
C ARG A 54 25.95 27.28 4.41
N ASN A 55 24.94 28.09 4.04
CA ASN A 55 25.00 29.04 2.93
C ASN A 55 25.23 28.39 1.56
N GLU A 56 24.85 27.11 1.44
CA GLU A 56 24.86 26.33 0.20
C GLU A 56 23.51 26.46 -0.52
N ASP A 57 23.47 26.30 -1.85
CA ASP A 57 22.23 26.42 -2.63
C ASP A 57 21.29 25.21 -2.40
N PRO A 58 20.08 25.41 -1.83
CA PRO A 58 19.15 24.32 -1.55
C PRO A 58 18.35 23.86 -2.79
N ALA A 59 18.50 24.49 -3.96
CA ALA A 59 17.66 24.23 -5.14
C ALA A 59 17.59 22.74 -5.56
N HIS A 60 18.68 21.99 -5.39
CA HIS A 60 18.69 20.55 -5.67
C HIS A 60 17.80 19.74 -4.71
N TYR A 61 17.73 20.12 -3.44
CA TYR A 61 16.89 19.46 -2.44
C TYR A 61 15.43 19.81 -2.63
N VAL A 62 15.13 21.08 -2.95
CA VAL A 62 13.76 21.51 -3.26
C VAL A 62 13.20 20.71 -4.44
N ARG A 63 13.97 20.60 -5.53
CA ARG A 63 13.57 19.77 -6.68
C ARG A 63 13.37 18.29 -6.32
N ALA A 64 14.23 17.73 -5.48
CA ALA A 64 14.08 16.34 -5.02
C ALA A 64 12.79 16.16 -4.21
N ILE A 65 12.45 17.11 -3.34
CA ILE A 65 11.21 17.10 -2.54
C ILE A 65 9.97 17.19 -3.46
N GLU A 66 9.99 18.06 -4.46
CA GLU A 66 8.90 18.17 -5.46
C GLU A 66 8.67 16.84 -6.19
N VAL A 67 9.73 16.15 -6.60
CA VAL A 67 9.62 14.82 -7.23
C VAL A 67 9.01 13.78 -6.28
N PHE A 68 9.36 13.81 -4.99
CA PHE A 68 8.72 12.94 -4.00
C PHE A 68 7.23 13.27 -3.82
N ASP A 69 6.87 14.55 -3.80
CA ASP A 69 5.48 15.00 -3.69
C ASP A 69 4.64 14.57 -4.90
N ASP A 70 5.18 14.70 -6.11
CA ASP A 70 4.52 14.24 -7.34
C ASP A 70 4.34 12.72 -7.36
N ALA A 71 5.36 11.96 -6.95
CA ALA A 71 5.30 10.51 -6.88
C ALA A 71 4.24 10.02 -5.86
N LEU A 72 4.19 10.66 -4.68
CA LEU A 72 3.18 10.36 -3.67
C LEU A 72 1.77 10.67 -4.16
N SER A 73 1.57 11.83 -4.81
CA SER A 73 0.29 12.23 -5.40
C SER A 73 -0.17 11.24 -6.47
N LEU A 74 0.74 10.77 -7.32
CA LEU A 74 0.43 9.78 -8.35
C LEU A 74 -0.01 8.44 -7.74
N LEU A 75 0.69 7.97 -6.70
CA LEU A 75 0.33 6.73 -6.00
C LEU A 75 -1.04 6.83 -5.31
N GLU A 76 -1.36 7.98 -4.71
CA GLU A 76 -2.67 8.25 -4.13
C GLU A 76 -3.78 8.16 -5.18
N ARG A 77 -3.57 8.74 -6.37
CA ARG A 77 -4.53 8.70 -7.48
C ARG A 77 -4.73 7.27 -8.01
N ILE A 78 -3.67 6.49 -8.14
CA ILE A 78 -3.75 5.08 -8.54
C ILE A 78 -4.60 4.30 -7.52
N LYS A 79 -4.34 4.49 -6.23
CA LYS A 79 -5.11 3.84 -5.15
C LYS A 79 -6.59 4.21 -5.21
N GLN A 80 -6.93 5.47 -5.48
CA GLN A 80 -8.32 5.91 -5.64
C GLN A 80 -9.01 5.27 -6.85
N MET A 81 -8.30 5.13 -7.98
CA MET A 81 -8.82 4.47 -9.17
C MET A 81 -9.11 2.99 -8.92
N ASP A 82 -8.22 2.28 -8.21
CA ASP A 82 -8.42 0.87 -7.88
C ASP A 82 -9.64 0.68 -6.95
N VAL A 83 -9.81 1.56 -5.96
CA VAL A 83 -10.98 1.54 -5.06
C VAL A 83 -12.28 1.77 -5.82
N GLN A 84 -12.29 2.72 -6.77
CA GLN A 84 -13.45 3.01 -7.59
C GLN A 84 -13.83 1.81 -8.47
N ALA A 85 -12.84 1.15 -9.08
CA ALA A 85 -13.07 -0.03 -9.90
C ALA A 85 -13.66 -1.20 -9.09
N GLU A 86 -13.21 -1.41 -7.85
CA GLU A 86 -13.78 -2.44 -6.96
C GLU A 86 -15.21 -2.11 -6.51
N LEU A 87 -15.50 -0.84 -6.23
CA LEU A 87 -16.86 -0.39 -5.89
C LEU A 87 -17.84 -0.65 -7.05
N GLU A 88 -17.43 -0.35 -8.28
CA GLU A 88 -18.24 -0.60 -9.47
C GLU A 88 -18.52 -2.10 -9.67
N ARG A 89 -17.50 -2.95 -9.49
CA ARG A 89 -17.68 -4.42 -9.55
C ARG A 89 -18.62 -4.93 -8.46
N ALA A 90 -18.49 -4.44 -7.23
CA ALA A 90 -19.37 -4.83 -6.13
C ALA A 90 -20.82 -4.39 -6.38
N ALA A 91 -21.03 -3.19 -6.93
CA ALA A 91 -22.34 -2.71 -7.31
C ALA A 91 -22.98 -3.59 -8.41
N SER A 92 -22.23 -3.93 -9.46
CA SER A 92 -22.72 -4.82 -10.51
C SER A 92 -23.07 -6.23 -10.00
N GLN A 93 -22.27 -6.78 -9.08
CA GLN A 93 -22.59 -8.08 -8.46
C GLN A 93 -23.87 -8.02 -7.62
N MET A 94 -24.09 -6.92 -6.89
CA MET A 94 -25.32 -6.73 -6.11
C MET A 94 -26.56 -6.60 -7.01
N GLU A 95 -26.46 -5.91 -8.14
CA GLU A 95 -27.54 -5.82 -9.13
C GLU A 95 -27.85 -7.19 -9.74
N GLU A 96 -26.84 -7.96 -10.15
CA GLU A 96 -27.02 -9.32 -10.66
C GLU A 96 -27.64 -10.28 -9.63
N MET A 97 -27.29 -10.14 -8.35
CA MET A 97 -27.91 -10.92 -7.26
C MET A 97 -29.37 -10.53 -6.99
N ALA A 98 -29.71 -9.25 -7.15
CA ALA A 98 -31.08 -8.76 -7.02
C ALA A 98 -31.96 -9.20 -8.20
N GLU A 99 -31.41 -9.24 -9.43
CA GLU A 99 -32.12 -9.71 -10.62
C GLU A 99 -32.32 -11.24 -10.64
N ASN A 100 -31.38 -12.01 -10.08
CA ASN A 100 -31.46 -13.47 -10.03
C ASN A 100 -32.32 -14.03 -8.87
N GLY A 101 -32.97 -13.18 -8.07
CA GLY A 101 -34.02 -13.60 -7.12
C GLY A 101 -33.56 -14.50 -5.96
N THR A 102 -32.26 -14.53 -5.62
CA THR A 102 -31.75 -15.31 -4.48
C THR A 102 -31.78 -14.46 -3.22
N LEU A 103 -32.96 -14.27 -2.63
CA LEU A 103 -33.06 -13.85 -1.23
C LEU A 103 -32.52 -14.99 -0.35
N PRO A 104 -31.60 -14.73 0.60
CA PRO A 104 -31.25 -15.74 1.57
C PRO A 104 -32.50 -16.09 2.37
N GLU A 105 -32.99 -17.34 2.26
CA GLU A 105 -34.03 -17.84 3.15
C GLU A 105 -33.56 -17.64 4.60
N ALA A 106 -34.30 -16.81 5.33
CA ALA A 106 -34.10 -16.66 6.76
C ALA A 106 -34.24 -18.04 7.41
N PRO A 107 -33.23 -18.51 8.17
CA PRO A 107 -33.32 -19.81 8.79
C PRO A 107 -34.34 -19.73 9.94
N GLY A 108 -35.47 -20.42 9.76
CA GLY A 108 -36.34 -20.81 10.87
C GLY A 108 -37.67 -20.08 10.97
N SER A 109 -38.59 -20.37 10.05
CA SER A 109 -40.02 -20.42 10.39
C SER A 109 -40.47 -21.88 10.34
N ARG A 110 -40.01 -22.67 11.31
CA ARG A 110 -40.50 -24.03 11.52
C ARG A 110 -41.78 -23.90 12.34
N ALA A 111 -42.91 -23.96 11.65
CA ALA A 111 -44.23 -24.07 12.26
C ALA A 111 -44.22 -25.21 13.29
N GLN A 112 -44.54 -24.89 14.54
CA GLN A 112 -44.85 -25.90 15.56
C GLN A 112 -46.26 -26.42 15.30
N PRO A 113 -46.49 -27.75 15.20
CA PRO A 113 -47.83 -28.29 15.24
C PRO A 113 -48.32 -28.32 16.69
N HIS A 114 -49.51 -27.77 16.91
CA HIS A 114 -50.30 -28.00 18.12
C HIS A 114 -50.63 -29.49 18.26
N VAL A 115 -50.23 -30.10 19.38
CA VAL A 115 -50.98 -31.13 20.11
C VAL A 115 -50.73 -30.94 21.61
#